data_AF-A0A6I8ND67-F1
#
_entry.id   AF-A0A6I8ND67-F1
#
_cell.length_a   1.000
_cell.length_b   1.000
_cell.length_c   1.000
_cell.angle_alpha   90.00
_cell.angle_beta   90.00
_cell.angle_gamma   90.00
#
_symmetry.space_group_name_H-M   'P 1'
#
loop_
_entity.id
_entity.type
_entity.pdbx_description
1 polymer ?
#
loop_
_entity_poly.entity_id
_entity_poly.type
_entity_poly.pdbx_seq_one_letter_code
_entity_poly.pdbx_strand_id
1 'polypeptide(L)'
;MSVPFSNTQYRIPQGFGNVLEGLTREILKEQPDNIPAFAAAYFEALLEKREKSNFDPAEWGAKADDRFYNNQAFKEAAPGEPEKVKSAVSVKEEAKVTPLEPPQADVNRGENEAATKIQAAFRGHLAREELKKMKAEAEEN
;
A
#
# COMPACT_ATOMS: atom_id res chain seq x y z
N MET A 1 -3.41 -6.07 -15.11
CA MET A 1 -3.78 -6.92 -13.96
C MET A 1 -2.78 -8.07 -13.91
N SER A 2 -1.86 -8.10 -12.94
CA SER A 2 -0.91 -9.20 -12.80
C SER A 2 -1.59 -10.36 -12.07
N VAL A 3 -1.98 -11.37 -12.84
CA VAL A 3 -2.36 -12.68 -12.30
C VAL A 3 -1.15 -13.35 -11.64
N PRO A 4 -1.30 -14.03 -10.49
CA PRO A 4 -0.20 -14.69 -9.82
C PRO A 4 0.36 -15.80 -10.74
N PHE A 5 1.62 -15.64 -11.16
CA PHE A 5 2.23 -16.41 -12.25
C PHE A 5 2.45 -17.91 -11.98
N SER A 6 2.09 -18.44 -10.80
CA SER A 6 2.07 -19.90 -10.58
C SER A 6 1.43 -20.28 -9.24
N ASN A 7 0.76 -21.43 -9.23
CA ASN A 7 0.29 -22.13 -8.03
C ASN A 7 1.50 -22.73 -7.28
N THR A 8 2.30 -21.87 -6.64
CA THR A 8 3.51 -22.27 -5.93
C THR A 8 3.19 -22.58 -4.47
N GLN A 9 3.61 -23.76 -4.02
CA GLN A 9 3.44 -24.22 -2.63
C GLN A 9 4.34 -23.44 -1.64
N TYR A 10 5.38 -22.77 -2.14
CA TYR A 10 6.33 -22.02 -1.33
C TYR A 10 6.22 -20.52 -1.64
N ARG A 11 5.47 -19.80 -0.81
CA ARG A 11 5.44 -18.33 -0.83
C ARG A 11 6.45 -17.75 0.13
N ILE A 12 7.02 -16.61 -0.27
CA ILE A 12 7.89 -15.81 0.59
C ILE A 12 7.04 -15.20 1.71
N PRO A 13 7.46 -15.29 2.99
CA PRO A 13 6.77 -14.66 4.10
C PRO A 13 6.69 -13.14 3.95
N GLN A 14 5.58 -12.56 4.41
CA GLN A 14 5.39 -11.12 4.43
C GLN A 14 6.42 -10.45 5.34
N GLY A 15 6.92 -9.28 4.94
CA GLY A 15 7.94 -8.53 5.70
C GLY A 15 9.36 -9.08 5.58
N PHE A 16 9.55 -10.25 4.95
CA PHE A 16 10.89 -10.84 4.77
C PHE A 16 11.84 -9.92 4.00
N GLY A 17 11.33 -9.27 2.95
CA GLY A 17 12.10 -8.28 2.19
C GLY A 17 12.59 -7.12 3.07
N ASN A 18 11.71 -6.59 3.93
CA ASN A 18 12.01 -5.46 4.80
C ASN A 18 13.10 -5.81 5.83
N VAL A 19 13.07 -7.05 6.37
CA VAL A 19 14.11 -7.56 7.28
C VAL A 19 15.48 -7.60 6.59
N LEU A 20 15.52 -8.17 5.37
CA LEU A 20 16.75 -8.26 4.58
C LEU A 20 17.27 -6.89 4.15
N GLU A 21 16.38 -5.98 3.78
CA GLU A 21 16.75 -4.62 3.41
C GLU A 21 17.36 -3.87 4.60
N GLY A 22 16.77 -4.00 5.79
CA GLY A 22 17.33 -3.43 7.02
C GLY A 22 18.74 -3.94 7.30
N LEU A 23 18.94 -5.26 7.28
CA LEU A 23 20.26 -5.86 7.50
C LEU A 23 21.28 -5.38 6.45
N THR A 24 20.93 -5.43 5.17
CA THR A 24 21.84 -5.05 4.08
C THR A 24 22.22 -3.57 4.13
N ARG A 25 21.29 -2.68 4.52
CA ARG A 25 21.57 -1.27 4.76
C ARG A 25 22.60 -1.07 5.88
N GLU A 26 22.48 -1.80 6.99
CA GLU A 26 23.46 -1.69 8.08
C GLU A 26 24.82 -2.28 7.71
N ILE A 27 24.86 -3.40 6.97
CA ILE A 27 26.12 -3.95 6.45
C ILE A 27 26.84 -2.93 5.56
N LEU A 28 26.10 -2.25 4.67
CA LEU A 28 26.70 -1.24 3.79
C LEU A 28 27.22 -0.02 4.54
N LYS A 29 26.65 0.31 5.70
CA LYS A 29 27.09 1.41 6.56
C LYS A 29 28.31 1.06 7.38
N GLU A 30 28.28 -0.07 8.09
CA GLU A 30 29.32 -0.45 9.04
C GLU A 30 30.50 -1.18 8.39
N GLN A 31 30.31 -1.75 7.19
CA GLN A 31 31.33 -2.51 6.46
C GLN A 31 32.08 -3.52 7.35
N PRO A 32 31.38 -4.45 8.04
CA PRO A 32 32.02 -5.40 8.93
C PRO A 32 32.79 -6.48 8.17
N ASP A 33 33.94 -6.90 8.71
CA ASP A 33 34.74 -7.98 8.14
C ASP A 33 34.02 -9.35 8.18
N ASN A 34 33.20 -9.58 9.21
CA ASN A 34 32.48 -10.84 9.42
C ASN A 34 30.96 -10.63 9.37
N ILE A 35 30.41 -10.78 8.17
CA ILE A 35 28.97 -10.57 7.89
C ILE A 35 28.07 -11.54 8.68
N PRO A 36 28.34 -12.87 8.76
CA PRO A 36 27.48 -13.76 9.53
C PRO A 36 27.39 -13.42 11.02
N ALA A 37 28.54 -13.08 11.64
CA ALA A 37 28.57 -12.68 13.05
C ALA A 37 27.80 -11.36 13.28
N PHE A 38 27.99 -10.39 12.38
CA PHE A 38 27.26 -9.13 12.41
C PHE A 38 25.74 -9.33 12.26
N ALA A 39 25.31 -10.17 11.31
CA ALA A 39 23.90 -10.44 11.08
C ALA A 39 23.22 -11.07 12.30
N ALA A 40 23.90 -12.00 12.99
CA ALA A 40 23.39 -12.60 14.22
C ALA A 40 23.15 -11.54 15.30
N ALA A 41 24.17 -10.70 15.57
CA ALA A 41 24.07 -9.62 16.56
C ALA A 41 22.99 -8.59 16.18
N TYR A 42 22.86 -8.26 14.90
CA TYR A 42 21.82 -7.35 14.40
C TYR A 42 20.41 -7.89 14.67
N PHE A 43 20.17 -9.17 14.38
CA PHE A 43 18.85 -9.78 14.61
C PHE A 43 18.54 -9.95 16.10
N GLU A 44 19.53 -10.26 16.94
CA GLU A 44 19.37 -10.26 18.41
C GLU A 44 18.93 -8.87 18.90
N ALA A 45 19.61 -7.81 18.46
CA ALA A 45 19.23 -6.43 18.81
C ALA A 45 17.83 -6.05 18.31
N LEU A 46 17.40 -6.57 17.15
CA LEU A 46 16.07 -6.34 16.60
C LEU A 46 15.00 -7.05 17.43
N LEU A 47 15.25 -8.30 17.85
CA LEU A 47 14.37 -9.04 18.75
C LEU A 47 14.22 -8.34 20.09
N GLU A 48 15.31 -7.88 20.70
CA GLU A 48 15.23 -7.13 21.96
C GLU A 48 14.39 -5.86 21.82
N LYS A 49 14.57 -5.10 20.73
CA LYS A 49 13.77 -3.90 20.46
C LYS A 49 12.30 -4.25 20.30
N ARG A 50 11.98 -5.37 19.64
CA ARG A 50 10.61 -5.86 19.49
C ARG A 50 10.01 -6.19 20.85
N GLU A 51 10.71 -6.92 21.70
CA GLU A 51 10.22 -7.30 23.04
C GLU A 51 10.00 -6.08 23.94
N LYS A 52 10.89 -5.07 23.85
CA LYS A 52 10.81 -3.84 24.64
C LYS A 52 9.72 -2.87 24.16
N SER A 53 9.59 -2.68 22.86
CA SER A 53 8.70 -1.67 22.26
C SER A 53 7.38 -2.22 21.74
N ASN A 54 7.26 -3.54 21.64
CA ASN A 54 6.17 -4.26 20.97
C ASN A 54 5.92 -3.78 19.52
N PHE A 55 6.92 -3.13 18.90
CA PHE A 55 6.87 -2.62 17.55
C PHE A 55 7.87 -3.37 16.66
N ASP A 56 7.38 -3.89 15.53
CA ASP A 56 8.20 -4.58 14.55
C ASP A 56 8.22 -3.83 13.20
N PRO A 57 9.38 -3.30 12.78
CA PRO A 57 9.51 -2.63 11.49
C PRO A 57 9.13 -3.52 10.30
N ALA A 58 9.38 -4.84 10.39
CA ALA A 58 9.07 -5.78 9.33
C ALA A 58 7.55 -5.96 9.14
N GLU A 59 6.79 -6.08 10.22
CA GLU A 59 5.33 -6.11 10.15
C GLU A 59 4.73 -4.81 9.61
N TRP A 60 5.29 -3.66 10.01
CA TRP A 60 4.78 -2.37 9.53
C TRP A 60 5.02 -2.21 8.03
N GLY A 61 6.22 -2.54 7.56
CA GLY A 61 6.56 -2.56 6.13
C GLY A 61 5.69 -3.55 5.35
N ALA A 62 5.50 -4.76 5.87
CA ALA A 62 4.62 -5.76 5.29
C ALA A 62 3.20 -5.24 5.06
N LYS A 63 2.60 -4.57 6.07
CA LYS A 63 1.25 -3.99 5.96
C LYS A 63 1.17 -2.91 4.88
N ALA A 64 2.27 -2.19 4.65
CA ALA A 64 2.33 -1.19 3.59
C ALA A 64 2.38 -1.83 2.18
N ASP A 65 3.14 -2.92 2.03
CA ASP A 65 3.38 -3.64 0.77
C ASP A 65 2.21 -4.57 0.38
N ASP A 66 1.50 -5.13 1.37
CA ASP A 66 0.41 -6.09 1.13
C ASP A 66 -0.80 -5.48 0.41
N ARG A 67 -0.92 -4.13 0.46
CA ARG A 67 -1.89 -3.35 -0.33
C ARG A 67 -1.76 -3.59 -1.84
N PHE A 68 -0.58 -4.00 -2.30
CA PHE A 68 -0.30 -4.23 -3.72
C PHE A 68 -0.33 -5.72 -4.11
N TYR A 69 -0.13 -6.63 -3.15
CA TYR A 69 -0.01 -8.09 -3.41
C TYR A 69 -1.28 -8.88 -3.10
N ASN A 70 -2.07 -8.47 -2.11
CA ASN A 70 -3.32 -9.11 -1.74
C ASN A 70 -4.51 -8.25 -2.19
N ASN A 71 -4.82 -8.30 -3.49
CA ASN A 71 -6.17 -7.99 -3.92
C ASN A 71 -7.12 -8.93 -3.16
N GLN A 72 -8.07 -8.38 -2.40
CA GLN A 72 -9.01 -9.12 -1.54
C GLN A 72 -9.93 -10.10 -2.32
N ALA A 73 -9.78 -10.19 -3.64
CA ALA A 73 -10.51 -11.04 -4.57
C ALA A 73 -10.53 -12.54 -4.22
N PHE A 74 -9.65 -13.04 -3.35
CA PHE A 74 -9.61 -14.45 -2.94
C PHE A 74 -10.06 -14.71 -1.49
N LYS A 75 -10.44 -13.69 -0.71
CA LYS A 75 -10.88 -13.89 0.69
C LYS A 75 -12.36 -14.27 0.83
N GLU A 76 -13.17 -14.12 -0.21
CA GLU A 76 -14.62 -14.34 -0.14
C GLU A 76 -15.09 -15.72 -0.63
N ALA A 77 -14.20 -16.59 -1.12
CA ALA A 77 -14.59 -17.87 -1.71
C ALA A 77 -13.96 -19.08 -1.01
N ALA A 78 -14.59 -19.53 0.08
CA ALA A 78 -14.71 -20.94 0.42
C ALA A 78 -15.96 -21.11 1.31
N PRO A 79 -16.81 -22.17 1.14
CA PRO A 79 -16.44 -23.51 0.66
C PRO A 79 -17.33 -24.07 -0.47
N GLY A 80 -16.75 -24.87 -1.36
CA GLY A 80 -17.47 -25.68 -2.34
C GLY A 80 -16.50 -26.44 -3.26
N GLU A 81 -16.68 -27.75 -3.37
CA GLU A 81 -15.78 -28.76 -3.95
C GLU A 81 -15.41 -28.59 -5.45
N PRO A 82 -14.35 -29.26 -5.95
CA PRO A 82 -13.77 -29.00 -7.27
C PRO A 82 -14.45 -29.78 -8.41
N GLU A 83 -15.07 -29.08 -9.38
CA GLU A 83 -15.47 -29.67 -10.66
C GLU A 83 -14.63 -29.15 -11.85
N LYS A 84 -14.03 -30.10 -12.57
CA LYS A 84 -13.35 -29.92 -13.86
C LYS A 84 -14.37 -29.74 -15.01
N VAL A 85 -14.41 -28.62 -15.75
CA VAL A 85 -14.87 -28.65 -17.16
C VAL A 85 -14.21 -27.57 -18.07
N LYS A 86 -13.29 -28.04 -18.92
CA LYS A 86 -13.11 -27.85 -20.39
C LYS A 86 -13.41 -26.50 -21.09
N SER A 87 -12.32 -25.92 -21.61
CA SER A 87 -12.08 -25.44 -22.98
C SER A 87 -13.24 -25.40 -24.01
N ALA A 88 -13.51 -24.22 -24.62
CA ALA A 88 -13.80 -24.04 -26.06
C ALA A 88 -13.77 -22.55 -26.49
N VAL A 89 -12.72 -22.20 -27.24
CA VAL A 89 -12.55 -21.27 -28.38
C VAL A 89 -13.79 -20.49 -28.89
N SER A 90 -13.67 -19.17 -29.14
CA SER A 90 -13.65 -18.60 -30.51
C SER A 90 -13.59 -17.07 -30.53
N VAL A 91 -12.59 -16.56 -31.23
CA VAL A 91 -12.40 -15.16 -31.65
C VAL A 91 -13.39 -14.84 -32.76
N LYS A 92 -14.08 -13.69 -32.66
CA LYS A 92 -14.51 -12.91 -33.83
C LYS A 92 -14.25 -11.44 -33.57
N GLU A 93 -13.33 -10.94 -34.38
CA GLU A 93 -12.88 -9.58 -34.59
C GLU A 93 -13.94 -8.80 -35.38
N GLU A 94 -14.41 -7.66 -34.87
CA GLU A 94 -14.84 -6.53 -35.71
C GLU A 94 -14.49 -5.21 -35.01
N ALA A 95 -13.75 -4.38 -35.73
CA ALA A 95 -13.22 -3.10 -35.30
C ALA A 95 -14.30 -2.00 -35.24
N LYS A 96 -14.32 -1.22 -34.16
CA LYS A 96 -14.85 0.15 -34.18
C LYS A 96 -13.98 1.04 -33.29
N VAL A 97 -13.16 1.85 -33.95
CA VAL A 97 -12.30 2.87 -33.35
C VAL A 97 -13.20 3.96 -32.73
N THR A 98 -13.14 4.11 -31.41
CA THR A 98 -13.69 5.25 -30.67
C THR A 98 -12.65 5.64 -29.63
N PRO A 99 -12.10 6.87 -29.60
CA PRO A 99 -11.15 7.27 -28.56
C PRO A 99 -11.89 7.34 -27.22
N LEU A 100 -11.64 6.36 -26.34
CA LEU A 100 -12.26 6.31 -25.03
C LEU A 100 -11.17 6.29 -23.96
N GLU A 101 -11.30 7.26 -23.05
CA GLU A 101 -10.45 7.53 -21.89
C GLU A 101 -10.17 6.27 -21.06
N PRO A 102 -9.01 6.20 -20.37
CA PRO A 102 -8.67 5.04 -19.56
C PRO A 102 -9.69 4.87 -18.41
N PRO A 103 -10.15 3.63 -18.15
CA PRO A 103 -11.15 3.33 -17.13
C PRO A 103 -10.53 3.44 -15.75
N GLN A 104 -10.90 4.46 -14.97
CA GLN A 104 -10.57 4.55 -13.56
C GLN A 104 -11.71 3.98 -12.72
N ALA A 105 -11.62 2.69 -12.39
CA ALA A 105 -12.50 2.05 -11.43
C ALA A 105 -11.88 2.10 -10.01
N ASP A 106 -12.45 2.98 -9.18
CA ASP A 106 -13.09 2.63 -7.89
C ASP A 106 -12.27 2.04 -6.73
N VAL A 107 -11.18 2.69 -6.32
CA VAL A 107 -10.66 2.56 -4.92
C VAL A 107 -10.46 3.91 -4.23
N ASN A 108 -10.51 5.02 -4.98
CA ASN A 108 -10.23 6.36 -4.45
C ASN A 108 -11.49 7.15 -4.04
N ARG A 109 -12.69 6.59 -4.14
CA ARG A 109 -13.93 7.39 -3.98
C ARG A 109 -14.12 7.89 -2.53
N GLY A 110 -13.93 7.03 -1.53
CA GLY A 110 -14.13 7.40 -0.11
C GLY A 110 -13.04 8.31 0.47
N GLU A 111 -11.77 8.05 0.16
CA GLU A 111 -10.64 8.87 0.64
C GLU A 111 -10.61 10.24 -0.04
N ASN A 112 -10.90 10.29 -1.35
CA ASN A 112 -11.05 11.56 -2.06
C ASN A 112 -12.25 12.35 -1.54
N GLU A 113 -13.36 11.71 -1.18
CA GLU A 113 -14.52 12.39 -0.57
C GLU A 113 -14.18 13.01 0.79
N ALA A 114 -13.40 12.32 1.63
CA ALA A 114 -12.96 12.88 2.92
C ALA A 114 -11.95 14.03 2.72
N ALA A 115 -10.96 13.84 1.85
CA ALA A 115 -9.95 14.86 1.55
C ALA A 115 -10.57 16.11 0.94
N THR A 116 -11.50 15.96 -0.01
CA THR A 116 -12.22 17.08 -0.63
C THR A 116 -13.10 17.83 0.38
N LYS A 117 -13.76 17.14 1.32
CA LYS A 117 -14.51 17.78 2.41
C LYS A 117 -13.60 18.62 3.32
N ILE A 118 -12.44 18.09 3.71
CA ILE A 118 -11.46 18.81 4.54
C ILE A 118 -10.93 20.04 3.80
N GLN A 119 -10.55 19.89 2.53
CA GLN A 119 -10.03 20.99 1.71
C GLN A 119 -11.09 22.09 1.48
N ALA A 120 -12.34 21.71 1.19
CA ALA A 120 -13.44 22.65 1.00
C ALA A 120 -13.76 23.43 2.29
N ALA A 121 -13.79 22.74 3.43
CA ALA A 121 -14.02 23.36 4.74
C ALA A 121 -12.92 24.38 5.10
N PHE A 122 -11.64 24.02 4.87
CA PHE A 122 -10.50 24.89 5.16
C PHE A 122 -10.49 26.14 4.25
N ARG A 123 -10.69 25.96 2.94
CA ARG A 123 -10.80 27.09 2.00
C ARG A 123 -11.94 28.04 2.39
N GLY A 124 -13.09 27.49 2.77
CA GLY A 124 -14.22 28.29 3.26
C GLY A 124 -13.90 29.03 4.57
N HIS A 125 -13.12 28.42 5.47
CA HIS A 125 -12.70 29.07 6.71
C HIS A 125 -11.80 30.29 6.43
N LEU A 126 -10.79 30.15 5.56
CA LEU A 126 -9.91 31.25 5.18
C LEU A 126 -10.67 32.43 4.57
N ALA A 127 -11.58 32.16 3.62
CA ALA A 127 -12.39 33.22 3.00
C ALA A 127 -13.26 33.97 4.02
N ARG A 128 -13.81 33.26 5.02
CA ARG A 128 -14.60 33.88 6.09
C ARG A 128 -13.73 34.72 7.04
N GLU A 129 -12.52 34.28 7.33
CA GLU A 129 -11.58 35.04 8.16
C GLU A 129 -11.11 36.33 7.46
N GLU A 130 -10.83 36.27 6.16
CA GLU A 130 -10.49 37.46 5.36
C GLU A 130 -11.63 38.47 5.32
N LEU A 131 -12.87 38.02 5.10
CA LEU A 131 -14.04 38.89 5.13
C LEU A 131 -14.29 39.51 6.51
N LYS A 132 -14.03 38.79 7.60
CA LYS A 132 -14.10 39.35 8.95
C LYS A 132 -13.05 40.45 9.15
N LYS A 133 -11.81 40.23 8.69
CA LYS A 133 -10.75 41.24 8.77
C LYS A 133 -11.10 42.49 7.97
N MET A 134 -11.55 42.34 6.73
CA MET A 134 -11.99 43.46 5.89
C MET A 134 -13.16 44.23 6.50
N LYS A 135 -14.12 43.54 7.15
CA LYS A 135 -15.21 44.20 7.86
C LYS A 135 -14.73 44.96 9.10
N ALA A 136 -13.84 44.37 9.89
CA ALA A 136 -13.26 45.06 11.04
C ALA A 136 -12.47 46.31 10.60
N GLU A 137 -11.68 46.22 9.54
CA GLU A 137 -10.93 47.34 8.96
C GLU A 137 -11.84 48.42 8.34
N ALA A 138 -13.03 48.05 7.87
CA ALA A 138 -14.02 48.98 7.33
C ALA A 138 -14.90 49.65 8.41
N GLU A 139 -15.00 49.07 9.60
CA GLU A 139 -15.69 49.67 10.76
C GLU A 139 -14.75 50.56 11.61
N GLU A 140 -13.43 50.44 11.43
CA GLU A 140 -12.41 51.24 12.14
C GLU A 140 -11.99 52.52 11.38
N ASN A 141 -12.47 52.74 10.15
CA ASN A 141 -12.28 53.96 9.35
C ASN A 141 -13.60 54.74 9.17
#